data_AF-A0A2W6AND2-F1
#
_entry.id   AF-A0A2W6AND2-F1
#
_cell.length_a   1.000
_cell.length_b   1.000
_cell.length_c   1.000
_cell.angle_alpha   90.00
_cell.angle_beta   90.00
_cell.angle_gamma   90.00
#
_symmetry.space_group_name_H-M   'P 1'
#
loop_
_entity.id
_entity.type
_entity.pdbx_description
1 polymer ?
#
loop_
_entity_poly.entity_id
_entity_poly.type
_entity_poly.pdbx_seq_one_letter_code
_entity_poly.pdbx_strand_id
1 'polypeptide(L)'
;MDLNDEDGGNRRFIVVQLPEPLPQPGVLKDGTNLQTIADIGVQRVVRVILRLRKRSREQLDLQPGIKQDLGFKYFRLRPSNFQSWVAEDPDTSPADYSVQLELLADPLISGWTPINVIHELSVKEGLSLTSSINAEDVNGVRAWSIVDKDKGQSIRICLVDALSLDVVRALSLTRDDLFVCRDVALDDTAAANLALQCHLKTI
;
A
#
# COMPACT_ATOMS: atom_id res chain seq x y z
N MET A 1 -22.52 3.28 -8.52
CA MET A 1 -22.68 1.83 -8.31
C MET A 1 -23.97 1.35 -8.92
N ASP A 2 -25.11 2.01 -8.65
CA ASP A 2 -26.41 1.62 -9.24
C ASP A 2 -26.37 1.58 -10.78
N LEU A 3 -25.71 2.53 -11.46
CA LEU A 3 -25.63 2.48 -12.92
C LEU A 3 -24.96 1.20 -13.46
N ASN A 4 -23.96 0.64 -12.77
CA ASN A 4 -23.35 -0.65 -13.15
C ASN A 4 -24.28 -1.84 -12.87
N ASP A 5 -25.15 -1.73 -11.85
CA ASP A 5 -26.21 -2.73 -11.54
C ASP A 5 -27.28 -2.71 -12.64
N GLU A 6 -27.62 -1.50 -13.14
CA GLU A 6 -28.66 -1.29 -14.16
C GLU A 6 -28.23 -1.72 -15.57
N ASP A 7 -27.00 -1.41 -15.98
CA ASP A 7 -26.54 -1.64 -17.37
C ASP A 7 -25.46 -2.73 -17.51
N GLY A 8 -25.10 -3.40 -16.41
CA GLY A 8 -24.05 -4.44 -16.40
C GLY A 8 -22.64 -3.89 -16.67
N GLY A 9 -22.43 -2.58 -16.61
CA GLY A 9 -21.15 -1.94 -16.85
C GLY A 9 -20.11 -2.18 -15.74
N ASN A 10 -18.85 -1.84 -16.03
CA ASN A 10 -17.74 -1.99 -15.09
C ASN A 10 -17.06 -0.63 -14.77
N ARG A 11 -17.87 0.39 -14.46
CA ARG A 11 -17.34 1.72 -14.12
C ARG A 11 -16.67 1.70 -12.76
N ARG A 12 -15.44 2.20 -12.70
CA ARG A 12 -14.67 2.44 -11.47
C ARG A 12 -14.72 3.92 -11.11
N PHE A 13 -14.58 4.24 -9.84
CA PHE A 13 -14.57 5.62 -9.36
C PHE A 13 -13.53 5.80 -8.25
N ILE A 14 -13.01 7.01 -8.11
CA ILE A 14 -12.18 7.46 -6.99
C ILE A 14 -12.88 8.67 -6.40
N VAL A 15 -13.13 8.66 -5.08
CA VAL A 15 -13.71 9.78 -4.35
C VAL A 15 -12.69 10.28 -3.35
N VAL A 16 -12.46 11.58 -3.34
CA VAL A 16 -11.61 12.27 -2.36
C VAL A 16 -12.51 13.17 -1.53
N GLN A 17 -12.35 13.12 -0.21
CA GLN A 17 -13.11 13.91 0.74
C GLN A 17 -12.20 14.39 1.86
N LEU A 18 -12.21 15.69 2.14
CA LEU A 18 -11.49 16.26 3.29
C LEU A 18 -12.13 15.76 4.60
N PRO A 19 -11.34 15.33 5.60
CA PRO A 19 -11.86 14.86 6.88
C PRO A 19 -12.22 16.05 7.80
N GLU A 20 -13.12 16.92 7.34
CA GLU A 20 -13.61 18.05 8.13
C GLU A 20 -14.36 17.56 9.38
N PRO A 21 -14.04 18.07 10.57
CA PRO A 21 -14.72 17.69 11.80
C PRO A 21 -16.22 17.97 11.74
N LEU A 22 -17.02 17.05 12.27
CA LEU A 22 -18.46 17.26 12.40
C LEU A 22 -18.76 18.24 13.54
N PRO A 23 -19.75 19.14 13.39
CA PRO A 23 -20.21 19.98 14.49
C PRO A 23 -20.71 19.17 15.70
N GLN A 24 -21.27 17.99 15.42
CA GLN A 24 -21.75 17.04 16.42
C GLN A 24 -21.25 15.64 16.05
N PRO A 25 -20.06 15.24 16.54
CA PRO A 25 -19.59 13.87 16.40
C PRO A 25 -20.55 12.91 17.08
N GLY A 26 -20.65 11.70 16.55
CA GLY A 26 -21.61 10.73 17.05
C GLY A 26 -21.18 9.29 16.81
N VAL A 27 -21.93 8.38 17.40
CA VAL A 27 -21.74 6.94 17.23
C VAL A 27 -23.01 6.36 16.66
N LEU A 28 -22.88 5.61 15.57
CA LEU A 28 -23.98 4.89 14.97
C LEU A 28 -24.41 3.72 15.86
N LYS A 29 -25.61 3.18 15.61
CA LYS A 29 -26.16 2.04 16.37
C LYS A 29 -25.27 0.79 16.34
N ASP A 30 -24.43 0.64 15.32
CA ASP A 30 -23.48 -0.46 15.16
C ASP A 30 -22.12 -0.20 15.85
N GLY A 31 -21.99 0.90 16.60
CA GLY A 31 -20.75 1.29 17.28
C GLY A 31 -19.77 2.06 16.40
N THR A 32 -20.11 2.35 15.14
CA THR A 32 -19.22 3.12 14.26
C THR A 32 -19.15 4.59 14.70
N ASN A 33 -17.94 5.06 15.02
CA ASN A 33 -17.69 6.46 15.32
C ASN A 33 -17.67 7.31 14.05
N LEU A 34 -18.42 8.41 14.06
CA LEU A 34 -18.45 9.42 13.03
C LEU A 34 -17.88 10.72 13.61
N GLN A 35 -16.66 11.05 13.21
CA GLN A 35 -15.97 12.26 13.66
C GLN A 35 -15.89 13.31 12.56
N THR A 36 -15.90 12.89 11.30
CA THR A 36 -15.64 13.75 10.15
C THR A 36 -16.65 13.54 9.01
N ILE A 37 -16.73 14.51 8.09
CA ILE A 37 -17.51 14.38 6.85
C ILE A 37 -17.02 13.17 6.02
N ALA A 38 -15.71 12.90 6.01
CA ALA A 38 -15.15 11.72 5.34
C ALA A 38 -15.68 10.40 5.92
N ASP A 39 -15.88 10.29 7.24
CA ASP A 39 -16.45 9.10 7.86
C ASP A 39 -17.89 8.85 7.38
N ILE A 40 -18.70 9.93 7.26
CA ILE A 40 -20.05 9.84 6.68
C ILE A 40 -19.99 9.36 5.23
N GLY A 41 -19.05 9.89 4.43
CA GLY A 41 -18.84 9.49 3.05
C GLY A 41 -18.54 7.98 2.91
N VAL A 42 -17.62 7.46 3.73
CA VAL A 42 -17.29 6.03 3.76
C VAL A 42 -18.50 5.20 4.15
N GLN A 43 -19.21 5.58 5.22
CA GLN A 43 -20.39 4.85 5.68
C GLN A 43 -21.52 4.84 4.66
N ARG A 44 -21.69 5.93 3.89
CA ARG A 44 -22.65 5.97 2.79
C ARG A 44 -22.32 4.93 1.72
N VAL A 45 -21.05 4.82 1.32
CA VAL A 45 -20.58 3.82 0.35
C VAL A 45 -20.80 2.40 0.88
N VAL A 46 -20.42 2.12 2.13
CA VAL A 46 -20.62 0.82 2.79
C VAL A 46 -22.10 0.43 2.79
N ARG A 47 -23.00 1.34 3.17
CA ARG A 47 -24.45 1.07 3.23
C ARG A 47 -25.06 0.83 1.85
N VAL A 48 -24.61 1.55 0.82
CA VAL A 48 -25.03 1.30 -0.57
C VAL A 48 -24.60 -0.10 -1.00
N ILE A 49 -23.35 -0.50 -0.74
CA ILE A 49 -22.85 -1.85 -1.04
C ILE A 49 -23.69 -2.92 -0.32
N LEU A 50 -23.97 -2.74 0.98
CA LEU A 50 -24.78 -3.69 1.75
C LEU A 50 -26.20 -3.82 1.19
N ARG A 51 -26.80 -2.71 0.74
CA ARG A 51 -28.12 -2.70 0.09
C ARG A 51 -28.09 -3.47 -1.23
N LEU A 52 -27.10 -3.23 -2.09
CA LEU A 52 -26.94 -3.92 -3.37
C LEU A 52 -26.72 -5.43 -3.17
N ARG A 53 -25.87 -5.83 -2.21
CA ARG A 53 -25.67 -7.24 -1.83
C ARG A 53 -26.94 -7.91 -1.29
N LYS A 54 -27.82 -7.15 -0.64
CA LYS A 54 -29.11 -7.68 -0.16
C LYS A 54 -30.07 -7.90 -1.34
N ARG A 55 -30.23 -6.89 -2.22
CA ARG A 55 -31.06 -6.97 -3.42
C ARG A 55 -30.67 -8.14 -4.32
N SER A 56 -29.38 -8.30 -4.59
CA SER A 56 -28.85 -9.40 -5.41
C SER A 56 -29.09 -10.79 -4.79
N ARG A 57 -29.18 -10.92 -3.46
CA ARG A 57 -29.54 -12.20 -2.82
C ARG A 57 -31.03 -12.50 -2.86
N GLU A 58 -31.88 -11.47 -2.84
CA GLU A 58 -33.34 -11.61 -2.87
C GLU A 58 -33.86 -11.88 -4.29
N GLN A 59 -33.15 -11.39 -5.30
CA GLN A 59 -33.34 -11.78 -6.69
C GLN A 59 -32.60 -13.10 -6.92
N LEU A 60 -33.27 -14.25 -6.70
CA LEU A 60 -32.72 -15.56 -7.10
C LEU A 60 -32.27 -15.47 -8.57
N ASP A 61 -30.98 -15.71 -8.84
CA ASP A 61 -30.32 -15.60 -10.13
C ASP A 61 -31.11 -16.31 -11.26
N LEU A 62 -31.97 -15.57 -11.96
CA LEU A 62 -32.63 -16.04 -13.18
C LEU A 62 -31.76 -15.82 -14.43
N GLN A 63 -30.62 -15.15 -14.30
CA GLN A 63 -29.60 -15.03 -15.34
C GLN A 63 -28.21 -15.00 -14.69
N PRO A 64 -27.19 -15.66 -15.26
CA PRO A 64 -25.80 -15.48 -14.84
C PRO A 64 -25.33 -14.09 -15.25
N GLY A 65 -25.76 -13.07 -14.51
CA GLY A 65 -25.33 -11.69 -14.67
C GLY A 65 -23.88 -11.55 -14.23
N ILE A 66 -23.16 -10.65 -14.89
CA ILE A 66 -21.78 -10.28 -14.52
C ILE A 66 -21.81 -9.82 -13.06
N LYS A 67 -21.11 -10.56 -12.19
CA LYS A 67 -21.01 -10.24 -10.77
C LYS A 67 -20.37 -8.86 -10.60
N GLN A 68 -21.18 -7.86 -10.23
CA GLN A 68 -20.71 -6.50 -10.04
C GLN A 68 -19.59 -6.44 -8.99
N ASP A 69 -18.51 -5.72 -9.29
CA ASP A 69 -17.49 -5.42 -8.29
C ASP A 69 -18.04 -4.40 -7.28
N LEU A 70 -18.22 -4.88 -6.05
CA LEU A 70 -18.66 -4.09 -4.90
C LEU A 70 -17.53 -3.92 -3.87
N GLY A 71 -16.30 -4.25 -4.25
CA GLY A 71 -15.11 -3.97 -3.46
C GLY A 71 -14.76 -2.49 -3.51
N PHE A 72 -14.23 -1.97 -2.40
CA PHE A 72 -13.57 -0.66 -2.39
C PHE A 72 -12.42 -0.69 -1.38
N LYS A 73 -11.43 0.16 -1.62
CA LYS A 73 -10.36 0.45 -0.66
C LYS A 73 -10.56 1.85 -0.11
N TYR A 74 -10.22 2.04 1.15
CA TYR A 74 -10.25 3.34 1.81
C TYR A 74 -8.84 3.69 2.29
N PHE A 75 -8.38 4.88 1.93
CA PHE A 75 -7.07 5.39 2.29
C PHE A 75 -7.23 6.68 3.08
N ARG A 76 -6.29 6.91 4.01
CA ARG A 76 -6.13 8.18 4.73
C ARG A 76 -4.74 8.71 4.46
N LEU A 77 -4.63 10.01 4.23
CA LEU A 77 -3.34 10.67 4.18
C LEU A 77 -2.74 10.67 5.59
N ARG A 78 -1.45 10.36 5.65
CA ARG A 78 -0.60 10.44 6.83
C ARG A 78 0.74 11.05 6.41
N PRO A 79 1.53 11.54 7.37
CA PRO A 79 2.94 11.83 7.10
C PRO A 79 3.64 10.62 6.48
N SER A 80 4.65 10.90 5.66
CA SER A 80 5.50 9.90 4.99
C SER A 80 6.07 8.89 6.00
N ASN A 81 6.19 7.63 5.60
CA ASN A 81 6.90 6.61 6.38
C ASN A 81 8.42 6.74 6.22
N PHE A 82 8.87 7.58 5.29
CA PHE A 82 10.26 7.96 5.08
C PHE A 82 10.52 9.31 5.73
N GLN A 83 11.65 9.42 6.41
CA GLN A 83 12.09 10.68 6.99
C GLN A 83 12.37 11.70 5.90
N SER A 84 11.87 12.91 6.10
CA SER A 84 12.18 14.03 5.22
C SER A 84 13.62 14.45 5.48
N TRP A 85 14.42 14.54 4.42
CA TRP A 85 15.76 15.08 4.52
C TRP A 85 15.66 16.55 4.95
N VAL A 86 16.11 16.86 6.16
CA VAL A 86 16.20 18.25 6.64
C VAL A 86 17.53 18.78 6.12
N ALA A 87 17.47 19.78 5.23
CA ALA A 87 18.67 20.45 4.75
C ALA A 87 19.48 20.98 5.94
N GLU A 88 20.80 20.81 5.86
CA GLU A 88 21.79 21.19 6.87
C GLU A 88 21.51 22.59 7.41
N ASP A 89 21.20 22.70 8.71
CA ASP A 89 21.26 23.97 9.42
C ASP A 89 22.75 24.24 9.70
N PRO A 90 23.31 25.40 9.30
CA PRO A 90 24.71 25.75 9.59
C PRO A 90 25.09 25.68 11.08
N ASP A 91 24.11 25.70 11.99
CA ASP A 91 24.29 25.62 13.44
C ASP A 91 24.12 24.18 14.01
N THR A 92 24.06 23.14 13.16
CA THR A 92 23.88 21.75 13.59
C THR A 92 25.07 21.27 14.44
N SER A 93 24.81 20.79 15.66
CA SER A 93 25.86 20.32 16.55
C SER A 93 26.51 19.02 16.04
N PRO A 94 27.76 18.71 16.42
CA PRO A 94 28.39 17.44 16.04
C PRO A 94 27.62 16.18 16.47
N ALA A 95 26.84 16.26 17.56
CA ALA A 95 26.00 15.16 18.02
C ALA A 95 24.74 14.99 17.15
N ASP A 96 24.16 16.09 16.66
CA ASP A 96 23.04 16.05 15.73
C ASP A 96 23.48 15.55 14.35
N TYR A 97 24.74 15.80 13.96
CA TYR A 97 25.34 15.27 12.74
C TYR A 97 25.47 13.73 12.75
N SER A 98 25.87 13.13 13.88
CA SER A 98 25.90 11.66 13.99
C SER A 98 24.52 11.04 13.83
N VAL A 99 23.47 11.68 14.36
CA VAL A 99 22.09 11.23 14.18
C VAL A 99 21.67 11.34 12.71
N GLN A 100 22.04 12.42 12.01
CA GLN A 100 21.79 12.57 10.57
C GLN A 100 22.51 11.51 9.73
N LEU A 101 23.71 11.09 10.11
CA LEU A 101 24.43 10.01 9.43
C LEU A 101 23.79 8.63 9.65
N GLU A 102 23.31 8.34 10.87
CA GLU A 102 22.55 7.11 11.13
C GLU A 102 21.23 7.07 10.34
N LEU A 103 20.61 8.24 10.13
CA LEU A 103 19.41 8.40 9.30
C LEU A 103 19.64 8.18 7.81
N LEU A 104 20.89 8.30 7.34
CA LEU A 104 21.25 7.90 5.97
C LEU A 104 21.29 6.37 5.82
N ALA A 105 21.47 5.62 6.92
CA ALA A 105 21.51 4.17 6.88
C ALA A 105 20.12 3.53 6.80
N ASP A 106 19.12 4.06 7.53
CA ASP A 106 17.73 3.63 7.43
C ASP A 106 16.77 4.84 7.47
N PRO A 107 16.18 5.24 6.33
CA PRO A 107 15.33 6.42 6.27
C PRO A 107 13.89 6.13 6.72
N LEU A 108 13.56 4.95 7.23
CA LEU A 108 12.21 4.68 7.74
C LEU A 108 11.98 5.31 9.13
N ILE A 109 10.77 5.82 9.36
CA ILE A 109 10.38 6.40 10.67
C ILE A 109 10.19 5.30 11.72
N SER A 110 10.44 5.60 13.00
CA SER A 110 10.11 4.65 14.07
C SER A 110 8.61 4.28 14.07
N GLY A 111 8.32 2.99 14.27
CA GLY A 111 6.95 2.47 14.28
C GLY A 111 6.30 2.33 12.91
N TRP A 112 7.07 2.38 11.83
CA TRP A 112 6.59 2.03 10.48
C TRP A 112 5.98 0.63 10.46
N THR A 113 5.02 0.41 9.56
CA THR A 113 4.45 -0.91 9.32
C THR A 113 4.67 -1.32 7.86
N PRO A 114 4.93 -2.61 7.57
CA PRO A 114 5.21 -3.05 6.21
C PRO A 114 4.15 -2.60 5.20
N ILE A 115 2.87 -2.72 5.56
CA ILE A 115 1.78 -2.39 4.65
C ILE A 115 1.72 -0.90 4.30
N ASN A 116 2.06 0.00 5.24
CA ASN A 116 2.07 1.44 4.97
C ASN A 116 3.23 1.82 4.03
N VAL A 117 4.42 1.27 4.29
CA VAL A 117 5.60 1.47 3.46
C VAL A 117 5.36 0.92 2.05
N ILE A 118 4.79 -0.29 1.93
CA ILE A 118 4.45 -0.89 0.64
C ILE A 118 3.45 -0.03 -0.13
N HIS A 119 2.40 0.49 0.51
CA HIS A 119 1.45 1.36 -0.17
C HIS A 119 2.09 2.66 -0.67
N GLU A 120 2.93 3.28 0.16
CA GLU A 120 3.63 4.50 -0.21
C GLU A 120 4.61 4.26 -1.38
N LEU A 121 5.40 3.19 -1.32
CA LEU A 121 6.30 2.77 -2.40
C LEU A 121 5.54 2.44 -3.68
N SER A 122 4.45 1.69 -3.58
CA SER A 122 3.63 1.33 -4.74
C SER A 122 3.18 2.58 -5.50
N VAL A 123 2.74 3.62 -4.78
CA VAL A 123 2.32 4.89 -5.39
C VAL A 123 3.52 5.66 -5.97
N LYS A 124 4.67 5.69 -5.27
CA LYS A 124 5.90 6.35 -5.75
C LYS A 124 6.45 5.71 -7.04
N GLU A 125 6.39 4.40 -7.15
CA GLU A 125 6.77 3.66 -8.36
C GLU A 125 5.68 3.67 -9.45
N GLY A 126 4.57 4.37 -9.20
CA GLY A 126 3.53 4.61 -10.19
C GLY A 126 2.48 3.50 -10.32
N LEU A 127 2.40 2.54 -9.40
CA LEU A 127 1.31 1.56 -9.39
C LEU A 127 -0.01 2.23 -8.95
N SER A 128 -1.12 1.71 -9.46
CA SER A 128 -2.45 2.12 -9.08
C SER A 128 -2.81 1.68 -7.66
N LEU A 129 -3.75 2.40 -7.05
CA LEU A 129 -4.33 2.05 -5.75
C LEU A 129 -5.11 0.72 -5.79
N THR A 130 -5.46 0.24 -6.98
CA THR A 130 -6.13 -1.04 -7.23
C THR A 130 -5.18 -2.22 -7.35
N SER A 131 -3.86 -1.99 -7.31
CA SER A 131 -2.85 -3.05 -7.27
C SER A 131 -3.12 -4.09 -6.16
N SER A 132 -2.87 -5.35 -6.48
CA SER A 132 -2.97 -6.47 -5.53
C SER A 132 -1.67 -6.63 -4.79
N ILE A 133 -1.74 -6.72 -3.46
CA ILE A 133 -0.59 -6.94 -2.58
C ILE A 133 -0.72 -8.34 -2.01
N ASN A 134 0.25 -9.21 -2.28
CA ASN A 134 0.32 -10.57 -1.75
C ASN A 134 1.57 -10.72 -0.89
N ALA A 135 1.43 -11.36 0.26
CA ALA A 135 2.56 -11.73 1.10
C ALA A 135 2.94 -13.19 0.83
N GLU A 136 4.24 -13.43 0.74
CA GLU A 136 4.84 -14.73 0.49
C GLU A 136 5.91 -15.01 1.54
N ASP A 137 5.97 -16.24 2.04
CA ASP A 137 7.07 -16.70 2.88
C ASP A 137 8.13 -17.34 2.00
N VAL A 138 9.34 -16.78 2.03
CA VAL A 138 10.49 -17.21 1.24
C VAL A 138 11.60 -17.55 2.21
N ASN A 139 11.77 -18.85 2.49
CA ASN A 139 12.75 -19.37 3.45
C ASN A 139 12.66 -18.70 4.84
N GLY A 140 11.44 -18.46 5.35
CA GLY A 140 11.20 -17.82 6.64
C GLY A 140 11.28 -16.28 6.60
N VAL A 141 11.53 -15.68 5.44
CA VAL A 141 11.49 -14.24 5.22
C VAL A 141 10.21 -13.84 4.52
N ARG A 142 9.52 -12.83 5.05
CA ARG A 142 8.30 -12.30 4.43
C ARG A 142 8.65 -11.37 3.27
N ALA A 143 8.38 -11.83 2.06
CA ALA A 143 8.43 -11.03 0.83
C ALA A 143 7.01 -10.60 0.42
N TRP A 144 6.93 -9.53 -0.36
CA TRP A 144 5.66 -9.00 -0.84
C TRP A 144 5.71 -8.85 -2.35
N SER A 145 4.65 -9.30 -3.03
CA SER A 145 4.45 -9.16 -4.46
C SER A 145 3.29 -8.22 -4.72
N ILE A 146 3.57 -7.10 -5.39
CA ILE A 146 2.58 -6.08 -5.73
C ILE A 146 2.41 -6.11 -7.24
N VAL A 147 1.19 -6.35 -7.70
CA VAL A 147 0.86 -6.48 -9.12
C VAL A 147 -0.24 -5.51 -9.49
N ASP A 148 0.04 -4.65 -10.46
CA ASP A 148 -0.92 -3.77 -11.11
C ASP A 148 -1.30 -4.38 -12.47
N LYS A 149 -2.47 -5.02 -12.51
CA LYS A 149 -2.99 -5.65 -13.74
C LYS A 149 -3.40 -4.63 -14.80
N ASP A 150 -3.82 -3.43 -14.41
CA ASP A 150 -4.24 -2.40 -15.36
C ASP A 150 -3.05 -1.84 -16.12
N LYS A 151 -1.90 -1.75 -15.46
CA LYS A 151 -0.65 -1.22 -16.04
C LYS A 151 0.31 -2.31 -16.53
N GLY A 152 0.08 -3.57 -16.17
CA GLY A 152 1.02 -4.66 -16.45
C GLY A 152 2.35 -4.51 -15.70
N GLN A 153 2.32 -3.89 -14.52
CA GLN A 153 3.50 -3.62 -13.70
C GLN A 153 3.52 -4.49 -12.45
N SER A 154 4.69 -4.89 -12.00
CA SER A 154 4.86 -5.61 -10.74
C SER A 154 6.12 -5.18 -10.01
N ILE A 155 6.05 -5.24 -8.69
CA ILE A 155 7.16 -4.94 -7.77
C ILE A 155 7.24 -6.02 -6.73
N ARG A 156 8.46 -6.44 -6.40
CA ARG A 156 8.71 -7.25 -5.21
C ARG A 156 9.41 -6.46 -4.13
N ILE A 157 8.94 -6.58 -2.90
CA ILE A 157 9.42 -5.80 -1.77
C ILE A 157 9.79 -6.73 -0.62
N CYS A 158 10.95 -6.52 -0.02
CA CYS A 158 11.34 -7.16 1.24
C CYS A 158 11.89 -6.13 2.23
N LEU A 159 11.32 -6.09 3.44
CA LEU A 159 11.60 -5.03 4.44
C LEU A 159 12.33 -5.56 5.68
N VAL A 160 13.00 -6.71 5.58
CA VAL A 160 13.80 -7.29 6.68
C VAL A 160 15.10 -6.53 6.91
N ASP A 161 15.71 -6.72 8.08
CA ASP A 161 17.01 -6.12 8.44
C ASP A 161 18.20 -6.84 7.80
N ALA A 162 18.03 -8.07 7.32
CA ALA A 162 19.10 -8.85 6.69
C ALA A 162 18.53 -9.82 5.66
N LEU A 163 19.10 -9.81 4.45
CA LEU A 163 18.77 -10.72 3.37
C LEU A 163 19.92 -11.69 3.13
N SER A 164 19.67 -12.98 3.30
CA SER A 164 20.65 -14.01 2.94
C SER A 164 20.64 -14.30 1.44
N LEU A 165 21.77 -14.75 0.91
CA LEU A 165 21.90 -15.19 -0.48
C LEU A 165 20.91 -16.31 -0.85
N ASP A 166 20.54 -17.16 0.12
CA ASP A 166 19.56 -18.23 -0.10
C ASP A 166 18.15 -17.68 -0.32
N VAL A 167 17.76 -16.62 0.40
CA VAL A 167 16.49 -15.92 0.19
C VAL A 167 16.49 -15.22 -1.17
N VAL A 168 17.58 -14.52 -1.51
CA VAL A 168 17.74 -13.86 -2.81
C VAL A 168 17.57 -14.83 -3.97
N ARG A 169 18.20 -16.01 -3.89
CA ARG A 169 18.06 -17.07 -4.90
C ARG A 169 16.63 -17.63 -4.93
N ALA A 170 16.02 -17.85 -3.77
CA ALA A 170 14.68 -18.41 -3.67
C ALA A 170 13.60 -17.47 -4.24
N LEU A 171 13.82 -16.14 -4.19
CA LEU A 171 12.92 -15.19 -4.85
C LEU A 171 12.80 -15.48 -6.34
N SER A 172 13.84 -16.00 -7.01
CA SER A 172 13.82 -16.26 -8.46
C SER A 172 13.53 -14.98 -9.26
N LEU A 173 14.26 -13.91 -8.95
CA LEU A 173 14.14 -12.62 -9.63
C LEU A 173 14.74 -12.67 -11.04
N THR A 174 14.17 -11.89 -11.94
CA THR A 174 14.58 -11.72 -13.33
C THR A 174 14.93 -10.27 -13.64
N ARG A 175 15.51 -10.00 -14.82
CA ARG A 175 15.89 -8.64 -15.21
C ARG A 175 14.72 -7.68 -15.35
N ASP A 176 13.52 -8.21 -15.60
CA ASP A 176 12.31 -7.40 -15.75
C ASP A 176 11.65 -7.08 -14.39
N ASP A 177 12.12 -7.70 -13.30
CA ASP A 177 11.57 -7.48 -11.97
C ASP A 177 12.17 -6.23 -11.32
N LEU A 178 11.31 -5.34 -10.83
CA LEU A 178 11.67 -4.30 -9.88
C LEU A 178 11.66 -4.90 -8.47
N PHE A 179 12.83 -4.97 -7.84
CA PHE A 179 12.99 -5.43 -6.46
C PHE A 179 13.38 -4.27 -5.55
N VAL A 180 12.62 -4.08 -4.48
CA VAL A 180 12.86 -3.05 -3.46
C VAL A 180 13.18 -3.71 -2.12
N CYS A 181 14.31 -3.35 -1.53
CA CYS A 181 14.64 -3.77 -0.17
C CYS A 181 15.32 -2.66 0.63
N ARG A 182 15.39 -2.84 1.95
CA ARG A 182 16.13 -1.89 2.80
C ARG A 182 17.62 -1.98 2.53
N ASP A 183 18.31 -0.85 2.50
CA ASP A 183 19.75 -0.81 2.23
C ASP A 183 20.54 -1.60 3.28
N VAL A 184 20.18 -1.45 4.57
CA VAL A 184 20.73 -2.21 5.70
C VAL A 184 20.58 -3.74 5.55
N ALA A 185 19.66 -4.21 4.70
CA ALA A 185 19.42 -5.62 4.50
C ALA A 185 20.48 -6.29 3.63
N LEU A 186 21.30 -5.53 2.91
CA LEU A 186 22.24 -6.02 1.93
C LEU A 186 23.68 -5.89 2.43
N ASP A 187 24.45 -6.97 2.26
CA ASP A 187 25.91 -6.86 2.21
C ASP A 187 26.36 -6.56 0.76
N ASP A 188 27.63 -6.17 0.59
CA ASP A 188 28.20 -5.85 -0.73
C ASP A 188 28.02 -6.98 -1.76
N THR A 189 28.05 -8.23 -1.29
CA THR A 189 27.92 -9.41 -2.16
C THR A 189 26.48 -9.60 -2.62
N ALA A 190 25.51 -9.46 -1.72
CA ALA A 190 24.09 -9.55 -2.00
C ALA A 190 23.64 -8.40 -2.91
N ALA A 191 24.10 -7.18 -2.64
CA ALA A 191 23.82 -6.00 -3.47
C ALA A 191 24.32 -6.18 -4.91
N ALA A 192 25.58 -6.61 -5.09
CA ALA A 192 26.14 -6.86 -6.42
C ALA A 192 25.39 -7.97 -7.17
N ASN A 193 25.04 -9.07 -6.49
CA ASN A 193 24.30 -10.17 -7.11
C ASN A 193 22.89 -9.74 -7.53
N LEU A 194 22.16 -9.02 -6.67
CA LEU A 194 20.81 -8.53 -6.96
C LEU A 194 20.80 -7.51 -8.11
N ALA A 195 21.76 -6.57 -8.12
CA ALA A 195 21.88 -5.57 -9.18
C ALA A 195 22.17 -6.17 -10.56
N LEU A 196 22.81 -7.34 -10.63
CA LEU A 196 23.03 -8.07 -11.88
C LEU A 196 21.81 -8.91 -12.31
N GLN A 197 20.97 -9.31 -11.36
CA GLN A 197 19.84 -10.20 -11.59
C GLN A 197 18.54 -9.46 -11.91
N CYS A 198 18.31 -8.28 -11.33
CA CYS A 198 17.06 -7.54 -11.40
C CYS A 198 17.26 -6.02 -11.35
N HIS A 199 16.19 -5.26 -11.52
CA HIS A 199 16.18 -3.83 -11.24
C HIS A 199 16.09 -3.62 -9.73
N LEU A 200 17.25 -3.57 -9.06
CA LEU A 200 17.37 -3.34 -7.63
C LEU A 200 17.17 -1.86 -7.29
N LYS A 201 16.34 -1.58 -6.29
CA LYS A 201 16.22 -0.27 -5.64
C LYS A 201 16.32 -0.45 -4.14
N THR A 202 17.23 0.26 -3.50
CA THR A 202 17.32 0.27 -2.03
C THR A 202 16.54 1.45 -1.46
N ILE A 203 16.03 1.24 -0.25
CA ILE A 203 15.35 2.25 0.55
C ILE A 203 15.91 2.30 1.95
#